data_AF-A0A967FDD5-F1
#
_entry.id   AF-A0A967FDD5-F1
#
_cell.length_a   1.000
_cell.length_b   1.000
_cell.length_c   1.000
_cell.angle_alpha   90.00
_cell.angle_beta   90.00
_cell.angle_gamma   90.00
#
_symmetry.space_group_name_H-M   'P 1'
#
loop_
_entity.id
_entity.type
_entity.pdbx_description
1 polymer ?
#
loop_
_entity_poly.entity_id
_entity_poly.type
_entity_poly.pdbx_seq_one_letter_code
_entity_poly.pdbx_strand_id
1 'polypeptide(L)' 'VTAVPCHGFPEIFETIHQGKAQFGMLPVENSLAGTVIPAYDQLVDHDMRIQAEVVLKVNHCLMAPAGTTLADVRR' A
#
# COMPACT_ATOMS: atom_id res chain seq x y z
N VAL A 1 15.90 -0.63 -3.04
CA VAL A 1 14.88 -1.02 -2.05
C VAL A 1 14.10 -2.19 -2.64
N THR A 2 13.91 -3.27 -1.88
CA THR A 2 13.16 -4.45 -2.34
C THR A 2 11.83 -4.50 -1.62
N ALA A 3 10.72 -4.56 -2.35
CA ALA A 3 9.39 -4.64 -1.76
C ALA A 3 9.07 -6.09 -1.38
N VAL A 4 8.45 -6.28 -0.22
CA VAL A 4 7.90 -7.56 0.24
C VAL A 4 6.37 -7.45 0.21
N PRO A 5 5.67 -8.17 -0.69
CA PRO A 5 4.22 -8.12 -0.76
C PRO A 5 3.61 -8.81 0.47
N CYS A 6 2.52 -8.24 0.99
CA CYS A 6 1.74 -8.77 2.11
C CYS A 6 0.25 -8.75 1.71
N HIS A 7 -0.52 -9.73 2.16
CA HIS A 7 -1.95 -9.90 1.86
C HIS A 7 -2.85 -8.95 2.66
N GLY A 8 -2.32 -8.26 3.67
CA GLY A 8 -3.06 -7.27 4.47
C GLY A 8 -2.16 -6.54 5.45
N PHE A 9 -2.74 -5.58 6.19
CA PHE A 9 -1.97 -4.78 7.15
C PHE A 9 -1.32 -5.59 8.28
N PRO A 10 -1.98 -6.59 8.92
CA PRO A 10 -1.35 -7.37 9.99
C PRO A 10 -0.07 -8.09 9.55
N GLU A 11 -0.07 -8.64 8.33
CA GLU A 11 1.10 -9.34 7.79
C GLU A 11 2.29 -8.40 7.57
N ILE A 12 2.08 -7.10 7.37
CA ILE A 12 3.17 -6.11 7.30
C ILE A 12 3.95 -6.11 8.62
N PHE A 13 3.23 -6.05 9.74
CA PHE A 13 3.85 -6.03 11.08
C PHE A 13 4.51 -7.37 11.39
N GLU A 14 3.85 -8.49 11.11
CA GLU A 14 4.44 -9.82 11.29
C GLU A 14 5.73 -9.99 10.48
N THR A 15 5.74 -9.53 9.23
CA THR A 15 6.92 -9.57 8.34
C THR A 15 8.10 -8.80 8.92
N ILE A 16 7.84 -7.65 9.56
CA ILE A 16 8.89 -6.87 10.23
C ILE A 16 9.37 -7.57 11.50
N HIS A 17 8.46 -8.06 12.35
CA HIS A 17 8.81 -8.79 13.57
C HIS A 17 9.63 -10.06 13.29
N GLN A 18 9.35 -10.74 12.18
CA GLN A 18 10.11 -11.91 11.71
C GLN A 18 11.46 -11.53 11.06
N GLY A 19 11.80 -10.25 10.96
CA GLY A 19 13.04 -9.76 10.36
C GLY A 19 13.09 -9.89 8.84
N LYS A 20 11.97 -10.21 8.18
CA LYS A 20 11.88 -10.34 6.71
C LYS A 20 11.82 -8.97 6.02
N ALA A 21 11.43 -7.92 6.74
CA ALA A 21 11.49 -6.54 6.29
C ALA A 21 12.02 -5.64 7.43
N GLN A 22 12.71 -4.56 7.05
CA GLN A 22 13.21 -3.56 8.01
C GLN A 22 12.18 -2.47 8.31
N PHE A 23 11.29 -2.20 7.36
CA PHE A 23 10.27 -1.15 7.44
C PHE A 23 8.95 -1.65 6.84
N GLY A 24 7.85 -1.09 7.31
CA GLY A 24 6.51 -1.26 6.72
C GLY A 24 6.02 0.03 6.10
N MET A 25 5.18 -0.09 5.07
CA MET A 25 4.48 1.04 4.47
C MET A 25 2.98 0.84 4.67
N LEU A 26 2.33 1.81 5.32
CA LEU A 26 0.89 1.81 5.53
C LEU A 26 0.25 3.04 4.90
N PRO A 27 -0.89 2.89 4.19
CA PRO A 27 -1.70 4.03 3.82
C PRO A 27 -2.49 4.49 5.06
N VAL A 28 -2.27 5.71 5.52
CA VAL A 28 -2.97 6.27 6.70
C VAL A 28 -4.19 7.11 6.30
N GLU A 29 -4.14 7.76 5.15
CA GLU A 29 -5.19 8.65 4.67
C GLU A 29 -5.29 8.61 3.14
N ASN A 30 -6.50 8.79 2.64
CA ASN A 30 -6.79 9.01 1.23
C ASN A 30 -7.63 10.28 1.05
N SER A 31 -7.28 11.11 0.06
CA SER A 31 -7.97 12.39 -0.17
C SER A 31 -9.45 12.25 -0.58
N LEU A 32 -9.90 11.07 -1.02
CA LEU A 32 -11.29 10.81 -1.41
C LEU A 32 -12.06 10.01 -0.33
N ALA A 33 -11.41 9.02 0.28
CA ALA A 33 -12.03 8.11 1.24
C ALA A 33 -11.75 8.47 2.72
N GLY A 34 -10.89 9.45 2.98
CA GLY A 34 -10.49 9.87 4.32
C GLY A 34 -9.50 8.89 4.97
N THR A 35 -9.53 8.86 6.30
CA THR A 35 -8.65 8.03 7.13
C THR A 35 -8.84 6.53 6.87
N VAL A 36 -7.73 5.80 6.77
CA VAL A 36 -7.73 4.34 6.65
C VAL A 36 -7.68 3.75 8.06
N ILE A 37 -8.84 3.63 8.71
CA ILE A 37 -8.96 3.18 10.11
C ILE A 37 -8.22 1.86 10.37
N PRO A 38 -8.34 0.80 9.54
CA PRO A 38 -7.66 -0.46 9.84
C PRO A 38 -6.13 -0.38 9.81
N ALA A 39 -5.54 0.63 9.14
CA ALA A 39 -4.10 0.87 9.20
C ALA A 39 -3.70 1.53 10.53
N TYR A 40 -4.54 2.43 11.06
CA TYR A 40 -4.35 3.04 12.36
C TYR A 40 -4.48 2.04 13.50
N ASP A 41 -5.45 1.12 13.44
CA ASP A 41 -5.62 0.07 14.45
C ASP A 41 -4.31 -0.70 14.64
N GLN A 42 -3.62 -1.05 13.54
CA GLN A 42 -2.34 -1.74 13.61
C GLN A 42 -1.21 -0.89 14.19
N LEU A 43 -1.21 0.42 13.95
CA LEU A 43 -0.23 1.32 14.58
C LEU A 43 -0.44 1.46 16.09
N VAL A 44 -1.68 1.33 16.55
CA VAL A 44 -2.04 1.34 17.98
C VAL A 44 -1.70 0.01 18.64
N ASP A 45 -1.96 -1.11 17.96
CA ASP A 45 -1.79 -2.46 18.50
C ASP A 45 -0.32 -2.93 18.55
N HIS A 46 0.58 -2.27 17.81
CA HIS A 46 2.00 -2.65 17.72
C HIS A 46 2.93 -1.52 18.19
N ASP A 47 3.98 -1.87 18.95
CA ASP A 47 5.02 -0.93 19.38
C ASP A 47 6.01 -0.64 18.24
N MET A 48 5.55 0.17 17.28
CA MET A 48 6.33 0.59 16.11
C MET A 48 6.42 2.11 16.05
N ARG A 49 7.54 2.64 15.56
CA ARG A 49 7.76 4.07 15.43
C ARG A 49 7.66 4.51 13.99
N ILE A 50 6.82 5.50 13.71
CA ILE A 50 6.74 6.16 12.40
C ILE A 50 8.08 6.85 12.13
N GLN A 51 8.74 6.49 11.03
CA GLN A 51 10.05 7.04 10.64
C GLN A 51 9.94 8.12 9.56
N ALA A 52 8.90 8.08 8.74
CA ALA A 52 8.70 8.98 7.62
C ALA A 52 7.23 8.97 7.16
N GLU A 53 6.85 10.02 6.42
CA GLU A 53 5.58 10.10 5.70
C GLU A 53 5.82 10.48 4.23
N VAL A 54 4.87 10.12 3.37
CA VAL A 54 4.89 10.51 1.95
C VAL A 54 3.46 10.64 1.42
N VAL A 55 3.22 11.69 0.63
CA VAL A 55 1.97 11.87 -0.11
C VAL A 55 2.17 11.34 -1.53
N LEU A 56 1.47 10.25 -1.87
CA LEU A 56 1.54 9.63 -3.19
C LEU A 56 0.29 9.96 -4.01
N LYS A 57 0.50 10.60 -5.17
CA LYS A 57 -0.59 10.88 -6.12
C LYS A 57 -1.08 9.58 -6.78
N VAL A 58 -2.36 9.27 -6.61
CA VAL A 58 -3.02 8.14 -7.29
C VAL A 58 -3.37 8.57 -8.71
N ASN A 59 -2.79 7.91 -9.71
CA ASN A 59 -3.13 8.08 -11.12
C ASN A 59 -3.66 6.74 -11.67
N HIS A 60 -4.87 6.75 -12.23
CA HIS A 60 -5.40 5.57 -12.91
C HIS A 60 -4.95 5.57 -14.37
N CYS A 61 -4.44 4.43 -14.82
CA CYS A 61 -3.99 4.23 -16.19
C CYS A 61 -4.81 3.10 -16.83
N LEU A 62 -5.35 3.34 -18.04
CA LEU A 62 -5.89 2.28 -18.87
C LEU A 62 -4.71 1.51 -19.48
N MET A 63 -4.57 0.23 -19.12
CA MET A 63 -3.50 -0.64 -19.59
C MET A 63 -4.05 -1.72 -20.50
N ALA A 64 -3.32 -2.04 -21.56
CA ALA A 64 -3.67 -3.10 -22.50
C ALA A 64 -2.39 -3.83 -22.96
N PRO A 65 -2.51 -5.07 -23.48
CA PRO A 65 -1.40 -5.75 -24.12
C PRO A 65 -0.76 -4.90 -25.22
N ALA A 66 0.52 -5.13 -25.48
CA ALA A 66 1.23 -4.42 -26.54
C ALA A 66 0.52 -4.62 -27.89
N GLY A 67 0.31 -3.52 -28.63
CA GLY A 67 -0.37 -3.52 -29.92
C GLY A 67 -1.88 -3.35 -29.87
N THR A 68 -2.51 -3.36 -28.68
CA THR A 68 -3.94 -3.06 -28.55
C THR A 68 -4.19 -1.57 -28.75
N THR A 69 -5.17 -1.24 -29.59
CA THR A 69 -5.63 0.14 -29.80
C THR A 69 -6.86 0.46 -28.95
N LEU A 70 -7.18 1.74 -28.78
CA LEU A 70 -8.37 2.15 -28.06
C LEU A 70 -9.66 1.62 -28.71
N ALA A 71 -9.67 1.42 -30.03
CA ALA A 71 -10.80 0.89 -30.77
C ALA A 71 -11.05 -0.61 -30.51
N ASP A 72 -10.08 -1.34 -29.96
CA ASP A 72 -10.19 -2.75 -29.62
C ASP A 72 -10.77 -2.96 -28.21
N VAL A 73 -10.72 -1.93 -27.35
CA VAL A 73 -11.17 -2.01 -25.95
C VAL A 73 -12.69 -2.17 -25.88
N ARG A 74 -13.15 -3.20 -25.16
CA ARG A 74 -14.56 -3.47 -24.86
C ARG A 74 -14.72 -3.66 -23.35
N ARG A 75 -15.94 -3.45 -22.85
CA ARG A 75 -16.30 -3.64 -21.44
C ARG A 75 -16.61 -5.10 -21.15
#